data_AF-A0A942WJS4-F1
#
_entry.id   AF-A0A942WJS4-F1
#
_cell.length_a   1.000
_cell.length_b   1.000
_cell.length_c   1.000
_cell.angle_alpha   90.00
_cell.angle_beta   90.00
_cell.angle_gamma   90.00
#
_symmetry.space_group_name_H-M   'P 1'
#
loop_
_entity.id
_entity.type
_entity.pdbx_description
1 polymer ?
#
loop_
_entity_poly.entity_id
_entity_poly.type
_entity_poly.pdbx_seq_one_letter_code
_entity_poly.pdbx_strand_id
1 'polypeptide(L)' 'MYEKFSKLLCKTNKTSYQVSKDTGIAQSVLSDWKRGRSKPKAEKLKILADYFGVSVDYFLE' A
#
# COMPACT_ATOMS: atom_id res chain seq x y z
N MET A 1 1.85 -7.29 -5.66
CA MET A 1 1.37 -6.15 -4.82
C MET A 1 2.09 -5.97 -3.48
N TYR A 2 1.89 -6.81 -2.44
CA TYR A 2 2.40 -6.46 -1.09
C TYR A 2 3.93 -6.30 -1.03
N GLU A 3 4.68 -7.09 -1.80
CA GLU A 3 6.14 -6.90 -1.92
C GLU A 3 6.52 -5.52 -2.46
N LYS A 4 5.80 -5.03 -3.48
CA LYS A 4 5.99 -3.69 -4.06
C LYS A 4 5.69 -2.60 -3.02
N PHE A 5 4.62 -2.78 -2.25
CA PHE A 5 4.30 -1.93 -1.10
C PHE A 5 5.41 -1.95 -0.05
N SER A 6 5.92 -3.13 0.33
CA SER A 6 7.03 -3.26 1.29
C SER A 6 8.32 -2.60 0.79
N LYS A 7 8.62 -2.69 -0.51
CA LYS A 7 9.76 -1.99 -1.12
C LYS A 7 9.62 -0.47 -1.00
N LEU A 8 8.42 0.07 -1.22
CA LEU A 8 8.15 1.51 -1.05
C LEU A 8 8.27 1.94 0.41
N LEU A 9 7.80 1.13 1.37
CA LEU A 9 8.00 1.40 2.79
C LEU A 9 9.50 1.53 3.13
N CYS A 10 10.32 0.58 2.69
CA CYS A 10 11.77 0.63 2.91
C CYS A 10 12.42 1.84 2.22
N LYS A 11 12.06 2.12 0.96
CA LYS A 11 12.64 3.23 0.18
C LYS A 11 12.31 4.59 0.77
N THR A 12 11.13 4.74 1.37
CA THR A 12 10.64 6.00 1.94
C THR A 12 10.85 6.11 3.45
N ASN A 13 11.46 5.09 4.07
CA ASN A 13 11.59 4.95 5.52
C ASN A 13 10.26 5.14 6.29
N LYS A 14 9.17 4.64 5.71
CA LYS A 14 7.82 4.73 6.27
C LYS A 14 7.39 3.41 6.87
N THR A 15 6.59 3.48 7.92
CA THR A 15 5.94 2.30 8.50
C THR A 15 4.55 2.12 7.89
N SER A 16 4.03 0.90 7.88
CA SER A 16 2.64 0.65 7.49
C SER A 16 1.65 1.45 8.36
N TYR A 17 2.01 1.71 9.62
CA TYR A 17 1.26 2.57 10.54
C TYR A 17 1.16 4.01 10.03
N GLN A 18 2.30 4.58 9.61
CA GLN A 18 2.31 5.93 9.05
C GLN A 18 1.46 6.01 7.78
N VAL A 19 1.61 5.04 6.87
CA VAL A 19 0.77 4.97 5.66
C VAL A 19 -0.71 4.90 6.01
N SER A 20 -1.07 4.08 7.00
CA SER A 20 -2.46 3.94 7.43
C SER A 20 -3.05 5.27 7.94
N LYS A 21 -2.26 6.01 8.74
CA LYS A 21 -2.65 7.32 9.25
C LYS A 21 -2.78 8.36 8.14
N ASP A 22 -1.85 8.39 7.21
CA ASP A 22 -1.80 9.42 6.17
C ASP A 22 -2.82 9.18 5.05
N THR A 23 -3.08 7.91 4.71
CA THR A 23 -3.97 7.52 3.60
C THR A 23 -5.40 7.21 4.02
N GLY A 24 -5.66 7.05 5.32
CA GLY A 24 -6.93 6.58 5.85
C GLY A 24 -7.20 5.08 5.60
N ILE A 25 -6.29 4.35 4.95
CA ILE A 25 -6.42 2.90 4.77
C ILE A 25 -6.17 2.22 6.12
N ALA A 26 -7.16 1.49 6.63
CA ALA A 26 -7.02 0.81 7.92
C ALA A 26 -5.83 -0.15 7.98
N GLN A 27 -5.12 -0.16 9.11
CA GLN A 27 -4.02 -1.09 9.42
C GLN A 27 -4.40 -2.56 9.15
N SER A 28 -5.64 -2.95 9.44
CA SER A 28 -6.16 -4.30 9.20
C SER A 28 -6.15 -4.65 7.71
N VAL A 29 -6.52 -3.71 6.84
CA VAL A 29 -6.51 -3.87 5.38
C VAL A 29 -5.09 -4.08 4.87
N LEU A 30 -4.13 -3.25 5.32
CA LEU A 30 -2.71 -3.42 4.95
C LEU A 30 -2.17 -4.79 5.43
N SER A 31 -2.58 -5.22 6.62
CA SER A 31 -2.21 -6.52 7.20
C SER A 31 -2.83 -7.69 6.44
N ASP A 32 -4.05 -7.56 5.94
CA ASP A 32 -4.71 -8.58 5.14
C ASP A 32 -4.05 -8.74 3.77
N TRP A 33 -3.60 -7.64 3.17
CA TRP A 33 -2.81 -7.69 1.94
C TRP A 33 -1.46 -8.38 2.15
N LYS A 34 -0.81 -8.16 3.31
CA LYS A 34 0.41 -8.89 3.69
C LYS A 34 0.20 -10.40 3.74
N ARG A 35 -0.96 -10.81 4.26
CA ARG A 35 -1.32 -12.22 4.48
C ARG A 35 -2.03 -12.85 3.28
N GLY A 36 -2.26 -12.10 2.20
CA GLY A 36 -3.00 -12.58 1.03
C GLY A 36 -4.50 -12.85 1.28
N ARG A 37 -5.06 -12.36 2.39
CA ARG A 37 -6.47 -12.59 2.77
C ARG A 37 -7.46 -11.76 1.97
N SER A 38 -7.01 -10.64 1.42
CA SER A 38 -7.85 -9.78 0.58
C SER A 38 -7.06 -9.24 -0.62
N LYS A 39 -7.78 -8.96 -1.71
CA LYS A 39 -7.23 -8.27 -2.87
C LYS A 39 -7.50 -6.76 -2.73
N PRO A 40 -6.51 -5.90 -2.96
CA PRO A 40 -6.71 -4.46 -2.98
C PRO A 40 -7.65 -4.07 -4.12
N LYS A 41 -8.60 -3.17 -3.83
CA LYS A 41 -9.45 -2.56 -4.86
C LYS A 41 -8.66 -1.44 -5.57
N ALA A 42 -9.02 -1.16 -6.82
CA ALA A 42 -8.40 -0.12 -7.63
C ALA A 42 -8.34 1.25 -6.93
N GLU A 43 -9.40 1.64 -6.22
CA GLU A 43 -9.44 2.89 -5.44
C GLU A 43 -8.33 2.96 -4.39
N LYS A 44 -8.11 1.87 -3.64
CA LYS A 44 -7.06 1.83 -2.61
C LYS A 44 -5.66 1.76 -3.20
N LEU A 45 -5.51 1.10 -4.35
CA LEU A 45 -4.24 1.11 -5.09
C LEU A 45 -3.91 2.52 -5.58
N LYS A 46 -4.91 3.27 -6.07
CA LYS A 46 -4.76 4.66 -6.46
C LYS A 46 -4.30 5.54 -5.31
N ILE A 47 -4.93 5.41 -4.14
CA ILE A 47 -4.52 6.15 -2.94
C ILE A 47 -3.06 5.86 -2.57
N LEU A 48 -2.63 4.59 -2.61
CA LEU A 48 -1.23 4.24 -2.36
C LEU A 48 -0.29 4.79 -3.42
N ALA A 49 -0.66 4.70 -4.69
CA ALA A 49 0.09 5.24 -5.82
C ALA A 49 0.31 6.75 -5.67
N ASP A 50 -0.76 7.50 -5.42
CA ASP A 50 -0.73 8.95 -5.19
C ASP A 50 0.13 9.27 -3.96
N TYR A 51 0.01 8.51 -2.87
CA TYR A 51 0.79 8.71 -1.64
C TYR A 51 2.30 8.49 -1.83
N PHE A 52 2.69 7.48 -2.61
CA PHE A 52 4.10 7.16 -2.87
C PHE A 52 4.66 7.84 -4.13
N GLY A 53 3.83 8.59 -4.88
CA GLY A 53 4.23 9.22 -6.14
C GLY A 53 4.59 8.22 -7.24
N VAL A 54 3.91 7.07 -7.30
CA VAL A 54 4.12 6.02 -8.32
C VAL A 54 2.83 5.78 -9.12
N SER A 55 2.92 5.12 -10.28
CA SER A 55 1.73 4.71 -11.03
C SER A 55 0.96 3.60 -10.30
N VAL A 56 -0.34 3.48 -10.57
CA VAL A 56 -1.15 2.35 -10.06
C VAL A 56 -0.63 1.02 -10.61
N ASP A 57 -0.14 1.02 -11.86
CA ASP A 57 0.42 -0.17 -12.53
C ASP A 57 1.62 -0.75 -11.79
N TYR A 58 2.38 0.07 -11.06
CA TYR A 58 3.49 -0.40 -10.22
C TYR A 58 3.08 -1.50 -9.22
N PHE A 59 1.81 -1.48 -8.78
CA PHE A 59 1.25 -2.48 -7.87
C PHE A 59 0.62 -3.70 -8.57
N LEU A 60 0.32 -3.58 -9.87
CA LEU A 60 -0.30 -4.60 -10.72
C LEU A 60 0.74 -5.47 -11.44
N GLU A 61 1.92 -4.93 -11.70
CA GLU A 61 3.13 -5.66 -12.11
C GLU A 61 3.73 -6.51 -10.96
#